data_AF-A0A5E4GGK3-F1
#
_entry.id   AF-A0A5E4GGK3-F1
#
_cell.length_a   1.000
_cell.length_b   1.000
_cell.length_c   1.000
_cell.angle_alpha   90.00
_cell.angle_beta   90.00
_cell.angle_gamma   90.00
#
_symmetry.space_group_name_H-M   'P 1'
#
loop_
_entity.id
_entity.type
_entity.pdbx_description
1 polymer ?
#
loop_
_entity_poly.entity_id
_entity_poly.type
_entity_poly.pdbx_seq_one_letter_code
_entity_poly.pdbx_strand_id
1 'polypeptide(L)'
;MLGDLAKNLFSKVEASLFSMSDKKILDQIYATHYVNVDNSFDEDSLFEIVENILKHAIQTVDKIVQGTQVHEENIEEKPLKANFSTPLCILKSIASELSNYSWEAKAVLTLAAFAMEYGEFWLLAQAQESDRLAKSISILKRVPFLLKPSNLQKRRQAVLELNNLIKVTMRAIGIFDQFEKLSSYDP
;
A
#
# COMPACT_ATOMS: atom_id res chain seq x y z
N MET A 1 35.74 -11.25 -36.01
CA MET A 1 35.28 -12.62 -35.67
C MET A 1 34.83 -12.75 -34.21
N LEU A 2 35.69 -12.64 -33.19
CA LEU A 2 35.26 -12.71 -31.78
C LEU A 2 34.34 -11.54 -31.36
N GLY A 3 34.63 -10.31 -31.81
CA GLY A 3 33.80 -9.14 -31.53
C GLY A 3 32.41 -9.16 -32.18
N ASP A 4 32.29 -9.81 -33.35
CA ASP A 4 31.02 -9.93 -34.07
C ASP A 4 30.12 -11.02 -33.45
N LEU A 5 30.73 -12.10 -32.96
CA LEU A 5 30.05 -13.13 -32.17
C LEU A 5 29.50 -12.57 -30.85
N ALA A 6 30.30 -11.76 -30.13
CA ALA A 6 29.86 -11.14 -28.88
C ALA A 6 28.70 -10.15 -29.10
N LYS A 7 28.76 -9.31 -30.15
CA LYS A 7 27.67 -8.40 -30.51
C LYS A 7 26.40 -9.14 -30.92
N ASN A 8 26.51 -10.24 -31.66
CA ASN A 8 25.37 -11.08 -32.03
C ASN A 8 24.76 -11.83 -30.85
N LEU A 9 25.58 -12.26 -29.87
CA LEU A 9 25.08 -12.87 -28.64
C LEU A 9 24.35 -11.84 -27.78
N PHE A 10 24.90 -10.63 -27.62
CA PHE A 10 24.25 -9.54 -26.88
C PHE A 10 22.94 -9.10 -27.53
N SER A 11 22.92 -8.88 -28.84
CA SER A 11 21.70 -8.49 -29.56
C SER A 11 20.65 -9.60 -29.55
N LYS A 12 21.07 -10.88 -29.56
CA LYS A 12 20.15 -12.03 -29.48
C LYS A 12 19.56 -12.20 -28.08
N VAL A 13 20.33 -11.92 -27.03
CA VAL A 13 19.84 -11.89 -25.65
C VAL A 13 18.86 -10.74 -25.46
N GLU A 14 19.17 -9.56 -25.99
CA GLU A 14 18.32 -8.37 -25.90
C GLU A 14 17.00 -8.56 -26.69
N ALA A 15 17.09 -9.09 -27.92
CA ALA A 15 15.91 -9.45 -28.72
C ALA A 15 15.08 -10.57 -28.07
N SER A 16 15.73 -11.51 -27.35
CA SER A 16 15.05 -12.54 -26.58
C SER A 16 14.33 -11.96 -25.37
N LEU A 17 14.88 -10.95 -24.71
CA LEU A 17 14.30 -10.32 -23.52
C LEU A 17 13.02 -9.54 -23.87
N PHE A 18 13.04 -8.75 -24.96
CA PHE A 18 11.90 -7.94 -25.40
C PHE A 18 10.85 -8.70 -26.23
N SER A 19 11.13 -9.96 -26.61
CA SER A 19 10.15 -10.85 -27.27
C SER A 19 9.50 -11.86 -26.33
N MET A 20 9.96 -11.93 -25.08
CA MET A 20 9.31 -12.74 -24.05
C MET A 20 7.97 -12.13 -23.66
N SER A 21 6.96 -12.98 -23.47
CA SER A 21 5.69 -12.54 -22.87
C SER A 21 5.90 -12.16 -21.41
N ASP A 22 5.06 -11.26 -20.88
CA ASP A 22 5.10 -10.84 -19.47
C ASP A 22 5.13 -12.04 -18.51
N LYS A 23 4.36 -13.09 -18.82
CA LYS A 23 4.37 -14.35 -18.06
C LYS A 23 5.76 -14.99 -18.01
N LYS A 24 6.47 -15.04 -19.14
CA LYS A 24 7.78 -15.67 -19.25
C LYS A 24 8.87 -14.83 -18.59
N ILE A 25 8.73 -13.51 -18.63
CA ILE A 25 9.58 -12.57 -17.87
C ILE A 25 9.38 -12.80 -16.38
N LEU A 26 8.12 -12.86 -15.94
CA LEU A 26 7.74 -13.10 -14.56
C LEU A 26 8.25 -14.46 -14.05
N ASP A 27 8.08 -15.54 -14.83
CA ASP A 27 8.59 -16.87 -14.51
C ASP A 27 10.13 -16.88 -14.37
N GLN A 28 10.85 -16.11 -15.20
CA GLN A 28 12.31 -16.00 -15.13
C GLN A 28 12.77 -15.21 -13.90
N ILE A 29 12.05 -14.16 -13.52
CA ILE A 29 12.29 -13.37 -12.30
C ILE A 29 12.05 -14.25 -11.07
N TYR A 30 10.91 -14.94 -11.00
CA TYR A 30 10.61 -15.87 -9.93
C TYR A 30 11.64 -17.01 -9.87
N ALA A 31 11.99 -17.64 -10.99
CA ALA A 31 12.99 -18.72 -10.98
C ALA A 31 14.38 -18.28 -10.47
N THR A 32 14.72 -16.99 -10.55
CA THR A 32 16.03 -16.47 -10.12
C THR A 32 16.03 -15.78 -8.76
N HIS A 33 14.86 -15.32 -8.27
CA HIS A 33 14.73 -14.54 -7.03
C HIS A 33 13.71 -15.12 -6.04
N TYR A 34 12.92 -16.11 -6.44
CA TYR A 34 12.03 -16.89 -5.57
C TYR A 34 12.84 -18.02 -4.96
N VAL A 35 13.52 -17.71 -3.86
CA VAL A 35 13.78 -18.74 -2.86
C VAL A 35 12.41 -19.33 -2.52
N ASN A 36 12.30 -20.65 -2.50
CA ASN A 36 11.10 -21.34 -2.04
C ASN A 36 10.94 -20.99 -0.55
N VAL A 37 10.38 -19.81 -0.27
CA VAL A 37 10.09 -19.34 1.06
C VAL A 37 8.95 -20.21 1.52
N ASP A 38 9.18 -20.92 2.61
CA ASP A 38 8.14 -21.53 3.41
C ASP A 38 6.91 -20.61 3.42
N ASN A 39 5.72 -21.14 3.16
CA ASN A 39 4.49 -20.31 3.20
C ASN A 39 4.23 -19.76 4.62
N SER A 40 5.07 -20.09 5.60
CA SER A 40 5.20 -19.37 6.86
C SER A 40 5.72 -17.95 6.60
N PHE A 41 4.78 -17.02 6.46
CA PHE A 41 5.07 -15.60 6.50
C PHE A 41 5.08 -15.12 7.97
N ASP A 42 6.07 -14.33 8.36
CA ASP A 42 6.19 -13.80 9.73
C ASP A 42 5.18 -12.65 9.93
N GLU A 43 4.01 -13.02 10.42
CA GLU A 43 2.88 -12.12 10.67
C GLU A 43 3.25 -11.00 11.65
N ASP A 44 4.04 -11.32 12.69
CA ASP A 44 4.45 -10.39 13.74
C ASP A 44 5.40 -9.32 13.20
N SER A 45 6.44 -9.72 12.47
CA SER A 45 7.37 -8.79 11.85
C SER A 45 6.68 -7.85 10.85
N LEU A 46 5.74 -8.37 10.06
CA LEU A 46 4.97 -7.53 9.15
C LEU A 46 4.09 -6.55 9.91
N PHE A 47 3.42 -7.04 10.95
CA PHE A 47 2.55 -6.22 11.75
C PHE A 47 3.30 -5.03 12.37
N GLU A 48 4.54 -5.23 12.85
CA GLU A 48 5.37 -4.14 13.36
C GLU A 48 5.71 -3.09 12.29
N ILE A 49 6.06 -3.53 11.07
CA ILE A 49 6.33 -2.63 9.94
C ILE A 49 5.07 -1.83 9.59
N VAL A 50 3.91 -2.50 9.52
CA VAL A 50 2.61 -1.90 9.26
C VAL A 50 2.27 -0.85 10.32
N GLU A 51 2.47 -1.19 11.58
CA GLU A 51 2.24 -0.29 12.71
C GLU A 51 3.11 0.97 12.58
N ASN A 52 4.39 0.81 12.25
CA ASN A 52 5.32 1.91 12.05
C ASN A 52 4.90 2.83 10.88
N ILE A 53 4.49 2.27 9.75
CA ILE A 53 4.02 3.04 8.59
C ILE A 53 2.78 3.87 8.99
N LEU A 54 1.80 3.24 9.63
CA LEU A 54 0.56 3.91 10.03
C LEU A 54 0.83 5.02 11.05
N LYS A 55 1.70 4.79 12.05
CA LYS A 55 2.10 5.81 13.04
C LYS A 55 2.64 7.08 12.36
N HIS A 56 3.54 6.93 11.39
CA HIS A 56 4.13 8.08 10.68
C HIS A 56 3.12 8.77 9.78
N ALA A 57 2.32 8.01 9.04
CA ALA A 57 1.27 8.55 8.17
C ALA A 57 0.26 9.37 8.98
N ILE A 58 -0.19 8.84 10.12
CA ILE A 58 -1.07 9.52 11.07
C ILE A 58 -0.50 10.86 11.53
N GLN A 59 0.79 10.89 11.92
CA GLN A 59 1.45 12.12 12.35
C GLN A 59 1.53 13.15 11.22
N THR A 60 1.76 12.70 10.00
CA THR A 60 1.78 13.57 8.82
C THR A 60 0.39 14.15 8.53
N VAL A 61 -0.67 13.36 8.67
CA VAL A 61 -2.06 13.85 8.57
C VAL A 61 -2.32 14.92 9.61
N ASP A 62 -1.95 14.67 10.87
CA ASP A 62 -2.19 15.60 11.97
C ASP A 62 -1.47 16.94 11.70
N LYS A 63 -0.26 16.93 11.13
CA LYS A 63 0.48 18.14 10.74
C LYS A 63 -0.14 18.88 9.56
N ILE A 64 -0.45 18.18 8.46
CA ILE A 64 -0.89 18.78 7.19
C ILE A 64 -2.34 19.25 7.28
N VAL A 65 -3.20 18.46 7.94
CA VAL A 65 -4.65 18.65 7.90
C VAL A 65 -5.15 19.51 9.06
N GLN A 66 -4.58 19.42 10.27
CA GLN A 66 -5.09 20.18 11.42
C GLN A 66 -4.65 21.66 11.44
N GLY A 67 -3.57 22.03 10.75
CA GLY A 67 -3.03 23.41 10.73
C GLY A 67 -3.84 24.49 9.99
N THR A 68 -4.97 24.16 9.35
CA THR A 68 -5.78 25.13 8.58
C THR A 68 -7.11 25.42 9.32
N GLN A 69 -7.50 26.67 9.64
CA GLN A 69 -8.79 26.97 10.33
C GLN A 69 -9.99 27.24 9.38
N VAL A 70 -11.13 26.63 9.77
CA VAL A 70 -12.60 26.91 9.66
C VAL A 70 -13.22 27.66 8.46
N HIS A 71 -14.11 26.98 7.71
CA HIS A 71 -15.56 27.23 7.70
C HIS A 71 -16.32 26.02 7.09
N GLU A 72 -17.44 25.69 7.72
CA GLU A 72 -18.36 24.60 7.38
C GLU A 72 -19.23 24.99 6.17
N GLU A 73 -19.25 24.16 5.12
CA GLU A 73 -20.28 24.21 4.10
C GLU A 73 -20.67 22.79 3.66
N ASN A 74 -21.99 22.62 3.56
CA ASN A 74 -22.75 21.39 3.37
C ASN A 74 -22.22 20.49 2.24
N ILE A 75 -22.18 19.19 2.52
CA ILE A 75 -21.89 18.14 1.55
C ILE A 75 -23.19 17.79 0.82
N GLU A 76 -23.30 18.19 -0.44
CA GLU A 76 -24.19 17.50 -1.37
C GLU A 76 -23.44 16.23 -1.83
N GLU A 77 -23.78 15.09 -1.23
CA GLU A 77 -23.26 13.79 -1.63
C GLU A 77 -23.67 13.53 -3.08
N LYS A 78 -22.67 13.53 -3.98
CA LYS A 78 -22.90 13.13 -5.36
C LYS A 78 -23.25 11.64 -5.36
N PRO A 79 -24.41 11.24 -5.91
CA PRO A 79 -24.83 9.85 -5.90
C PRO A 79 -23.75 8.97 -6.55
N LEU A 80 -23.44 7.87 -5.88
CA LEU A 80 -22.56 6.82 -6.37
C LEU A 80 -22.95 6.50 -7.81
N LYS A 81 -22.02 6.66 -8.76
CA LYS A 81 -22.27 6.26 -10.15
C LYS A 81 -22.57 4.77 -10.14
N ALA A 82 -23.79 4.39 -10.53
CA ALA A 82 -24.32 3.03 -10.60
C ALA A 82 -23.58 2.09 -11.59
N ASN A 83 -22.37 2.47 -12.01
CA ASN A 83 -21.61 1.85 -13.08
C ASN A 83 -20.25 1.35 -12.57
N PHE A 84 -20.06 1.23 -11.25
CA PHE A 84 -18.85 0.66 -10.68
C PHE A 84 -18.79 -0.84 -11.01
N SER A 85 -18.08 -1.17 -12.09
CA SER A 85 -17.77 -2.54 -12.43
C SER A 85 -16.45 -2.90 -11.75
N THR A 86 -16.55 -3.58 -10.60
CA THR A 86 -15.37 -4.19 -9.99
C THR A 86 -14.88 -5.29 -10.93
N PRO A 87 -13.60 -5.33 -11.32
CA PRO A 87 -13.08 -6.42 -12.14
C PRO A 87 -13.13 -7.73 -11.34
N LEU A 88 -14.25 -8.45 -11.47
CA LEU A 88 -14.55 -9.68 -10.73
C LEU A 88 -13.43 -10.73 -10.84
N CYS A 89 -12.69 -10.72 -11.96
CA CYS A 89 -11.53 -11.57 -12.16
C CYS A 89 -10.39 -11.27 -11.17
N ILE A 90 -10.04 -10.01 -10.95
CA ILE A 90 -8.96 -9.62 -10.04
C ILE A 90 -9.33 -9.99 -8.60
N LEU A 91 -10.56 -9.69 -8.18
CA LEU A 91 -11.05 -10.07 -6.85
C LEU A 91 -11.02 -11.58 -6.63
N LYS A 92 -11.45 -12.36 -7.64
CA LYS A 92 -11.43 -13.83 -7.56
C LYS A 92 -10.01 -14.38 -7.48
N SER A 93 -9.06 -13.80 -8.22
CA SER A 93 -7.65 -14.20 -8.15
C SER A 93 -7.06 -13.92 -6.77
N ILE A 94 -7.26 -12.72 -6.23
CA ILE A 94 -6.78 -12.36 -4.88
C ILE A 94 -7.39 -13.29 -3.82
N ALA A 95 -8.70 -13.55 -3.89
CA ALA A 95 -9.36 -14.47 -2.95
C ALA A 95 -8.81 -15.90 -3.04
N SER A 96 -8.48 -16.37 -4.26
CA SER A 96 -7.85 -17.67 -4.47
C SER A 96 -6.43 -17.73 -3.94
N GLU A 97 -5.61 -16.70 -4.16
CA GLU A 97 -4.24 -16.63 -3.62
C GLU A 97 -4.24 -16.58 -2.09
N LEU A 98 -5.16 -15.81 -1.52
CA LEU A 98 -5.30 -15.71 -0.07
C LEU A 98 -5.90 -16.97 0.55
N SER A 99 -6.61 -17.82 -0.20
CA SER A 99 -7.42 -18.91 0.36
C SER A 99 -6.66 -19.84 1.32
N ASN A 100 -5.39 -20.11 1.05
CA ASN A 100 -4.52 -21.00 1.82
C ASN A 100 -3.94 -20.36 3.10
N TYR A 101 -4.07 -19.05 3.29
CA TYR A 101 -3.60 -18.37 4.48
C TYR A 101 -4.58 -18.53 5.66
N SER A 102 -4.05 -18.45 6.89
CA SER A 102 -4.86 -18.32 8.11
C SER A 102 -5.74 -17.07 8.05
N TRP A 103 -6.76 -16.98 8.91
CA TRP A 103 -7.59 -15.77 8.98
C TRP A 103 -6.77 -14.56 9.45
N GLU A 104 -5.83 -14.83 10.35
CA GLU A 104 -4.87 -13.91 10.94
C GLU A 104 -3.94 -13.35 9.85
N ALA A 105 -3.28 -14.21 9.06
CA ALA A 105 -2.45 -13.78 7.93
C ALA A 105 -3.25 -12.97 6.90
N LYS A 106 -4.48 -13.39 6.56
CA LYS A 106 -5.36 -12.62 5.64
C LYS A 106 -5.62 -11.22 6.18
N ALA A 107 -5.89 -11.08 7.47
CA ALA A 107 -6.12 -9.81 8.12
C ALA A 107 -4.85 -8.94 8.11
N VAL A 108 -3.70 -9.50 8.49
CA VAL A 108 -2.40 -8.79 8.52
C VAL A 108 -1.99 -8.34 7.11
N LEU A 109 -2.13 -9.19 6.09
CA LEU A 109 -1.85 -8.84 4.69
C LEU A 109 -2.78 -7.74 4.17
N THR A 110 -4.07 -7.80 4.51
CA THR A 110 -5.04 -6.75 4.13
C THR A 110 -4.68 -5.42 4.80
N LEU A 111 -4.32 -5.46 6.08
CA LEU A 111 -3.89 -4.28 6.82
C LEU A 111 -2.58 -3.71 6.26
N ALA A 112 -1.65 -4.57 5.84
CA ALA A 112 -0.40 -4.16 5.22
C ALA A 112 -0.61 -3.48 3.87
N ALA A 113 -1.46 -4.05 3.01
CA ALA A 113 -1.82 -3.43 1.75
C ALA A 113 -2.45 -2.04 1.97
N PHE A 114 -3.34 -1.92 2.96
CA PHE A 114 -3.90 -0.65 3.36
C PHE A 114 -2.82 0.34 3.86
N ALA A 115 -1.93 -0.10 4.75
CA ALA A 115 -0.88 0.73 5.32
C ALA A 115 0.12 1.19 4.26
N MET A 116 0.47 0.36 3.28
CA MET A 116 1.31 0.74 2.16
C MET A 116 0.68 1.87 1.35
N GLU A 117 -0.56 1.72 0.90
CA GLU A 117 -1.22 2.76 0.10
C GLU A 117 -1.45 4.05 0.89
N TYR A 118 -1.91 3.94 2.14
CA TYR A 118 -2.15 5.10 3.01
C TYR A 118 -0.84 5.81 3.37
N GLY A 119 0.18 5.05 3.77
CA GLY A 119 1.48 5.56 4.16
C GLY A 119 2.25 6.18 3.01
N GLU A 120 2.27 5.54 1.84
CA GLU A 120 2.91 6.09 0.64
C GLU A 120 2.26 7.40 0.23
N PHE A 121 0.92 7.49 0.27
CA PHE A 121 0.22 8.73 -0.05
C PHE A 121 0.69 9.89 0.84
N TRP A 122 0.74 9.69 2.16
CA TRP A 122 1.14 10.75 3.10
C TRP A 122 2.64 11.01 3.10
N LEU A 123 3.47 10.01 2.81
CA LEU A 123 4.90 10.20 2.56
C LEU A 123 5.12 11.12 1.35
N LEU A 124 4.45 10.84 0.23
CA LEU A 124 4.52 11.67 -0.98
C LEU A 124 3.95 13.08 -0.74
N ALA A 125 2.90 13.20 0.07
CA ALA A 125 2.34 14.49 0.48
C ALA A 125 3.36 15.37 1.19
N GLN A 126 4.20 14.77 2.04
CA GLN A 126 5.23 15.46 2.81
C GLN A 126 6.49 15.72 1.98
N ALA A 127 6.94 14.75 1.19
CA ALA A 127 8.24 14.79 0.52
C ALA A 127 8.25 15.56 -0.81
N GLN A 128 7.09 15.91 -1.37
CA GLN A 128 6.98 16.57 -2.68
C GLN A 128 7.70 17.93 -2.80
N GLU A 129 8.01 18.59 -1.67
CA GLU A 129 8.73 19.87 -1.67
C GLU A 129 10.26 19.67 -1.59
N SER A 130 10.72 18.57 -1.00
CA SER A 130 12.13 18.30 -0.73
C SER A 130 12.79 17.30 -1.69
N ASP A 131 12.01 16.45 -2.37
CA ASP A 131 12.52 15.37 -3.23
C ASP A 131 11.89 15.42 -4.64
N ARG A 132 12.74 15.46 -5.67
CA ARG A 132 12.31 15.53 -7.08
C ARG A 132 11.66 14.24 -7.60
N LEU A 133 12.14 13.08 -7.16
CA LEU A 133 11.54 11.79 -7.50
C LEU A 133 10.17 11.68 -6.83
N ALA A 134 10.10 11.97 -5.53
CA ALA A 134 8.83 11.99 -4.79
C ALA A 134 7.83 12.96 -5.43
N LYS A 135 8.27 14.15 -5.86
CA LYS A 135 7.43 15.12 -6.58
C LYS A 135 6.89 14.57 -7.90
N SER A 136 7.72 13.85 -8.67
CA SER A 136 7.31 13.28 -9.95
C SER A 136 6.28 12.16 -9.75
N ILE A 137 6.50 11.30 -8.75
CA ILE A 137 5.57 10.22 -8.35
C ILE A 137 4.26 10.83 -7.80
N SER A 138 4.34 11.87 -6.98
CA SER A 138 3.17 12.51 -6.37
C SER A 138 2.26 13.15 -7.42
N ILE A 139 2.83 13.75 -8.48
CA ILE A 139 2.07 14.26 -9.63
C ILE A 139 1.37 13.10 -10.36
N LEU A 140 2.07 11.99 -10.62
CA LEU A 140 1.49 10.82 -11.28
C LEU A 140 0.33 10.22 -10.46
N LYS A 141 0.50 10.09 -9.15
CA LYS A 141 -0.54 9.64 -8.20
C LYS A 141 -1.57 10.73 -7.85
N ARG A 142 -1.47 11.93 -8.45
CA ARG A 142 -2.37 13.09 -8.25
C ARG A 142 -2.50 13.57 -6.81
N VAL A 143 -1.48 13.34 -5.98
CA VAL A 143 -1.43 13.81 -4.58
C VAL A 143 -1.60 15.33 -4.47
N PRO A 144 -0.92 16.18 -5.28
CA PRO A 144 -1.09 17.64 -5.20
C PRO A 144 -2.51 18.10 -5.55
N PHE A 145 -3.16 17.43 -6.52
CA PHE A 145 -4.54 17.75 -6.89
C PHE A 145 -5.49 17.49 -5.73
N LEU A 146 -5.31 16.36 -5.04
CA LEU A 146 -6.06 16.04 -3.85
C LEU A 146 -5.76 17.08 -2.77
N LEU A 147 -4.50 17.33 -2.42
CA LEU A 147 -4.12 18.22 -1.32
C LEU A 147 -4.35 19.72 -1.60
N LYS A 148 -4.73 20.10 -2.83
CA LYS A 148 -5.18 21.46 -3.14
C LYS A 148 -6.20 21.94 -2.08
N PRO A 149 -6.04 23.14 -1.50
CA PRO A 149 -6.85 23.58 -0.35
C PRO A 149 -8.35 23.38 -0.53
N SER A 150 -8.92 23.79 -1.66
CA SER A 150 -10.35 23.65 -1.96
C SER A 150 -10.84 22.19 -1.96
N ASN A 151 -10.01 21.25 -2.41
CA ASN A 151 -10.37 19.83 -2.46
C ASN A 151 -10.14 19.17 -1.10
N LEU A 152 -9.06 19.54 -0.40
CA LEU A 152 -8.74 19.00 0.93
C LEU A 152 -9.80 19.40 1.94
N GLN A 153 -10.29 20.65 1.91
CA GLN A 153 -11.36 21.10 2.79
C GLN A 153 -12.61 20.23 2.68
N LYS A 154 -13.06 19.93 1.45
CA LYS A 154 -14.27 19.12 1.20
C LYS A 154 -14.23 17.70 1.81
N ARG A 155 -13.04 17.14 1.98
CA ARG A 155 -12.85 15.78 2.51
C ARG A 155 -12.12 15.74 3.85
N ARG A 156 -11.87 16.90 4.45
CA ARG A 156 -11.06 17.04 5.66
C ARG A 156 -11.60 16.17 6.78
N GLN A 157 -12.92 16.27 7.02
CA GLN A 157 -13.58 15.55 8.10
C GLN A 157 -13.43 14.03 7.90
N ALA A 158 -13.71 13.52 6.70
CA ALA A 158 -13.52 12.11 6.36
C ALA A 158 -12.06 11.65 6.55
N VAL A 159 -11.08 12.49 6.21
CA VAL A 159 -9.66 12.19 6.44
C VAL A 159 -9.33 12.12 7.94
N LEU A 160 -9.87 13.02 8.76
CA LEU A 160 -9.68 13.03 10.21
C LEU A 160 -10.37 11.85 10.88
N GLU A 161 -11.59 11.50 10.45
CA GLU A 161 -12.32 10.33 10.91
C GLU A 161 -11.60 9.05 10.57
N LEU A 162 -11.08 8.92 9.35
CA LEU A 162 -10.23 7.80 8.96
C LEU A 162 -8.98 7.74 9.84
N ASN A 163 -8.30 8.87 10.06
CA ASN A 163 -7.11 8.94 10.90
C ASN A 163 -7.41 8.47 12.35
N ASN A 164 -8.55 8.89 12.89
CA ASN A 164 -9.01 8.48 14.22
C ASN A 164 -9.40 7.01 14.26
N LEU A 165 -10.04 6.49 13.23
CA LEU A 165 -10.39 5.07 13.11
C LEU A 165 -9.13 4.21 13.12
N ILE A 166 -8.11 4.57 12.33
CA ILE A 166 -6.82 3.86 12.33
C ILE A 166 -6.21 3.87 13.73
N LYS A 167 -6.18 5.03 14.42
CA LYS A 167 -5.70 5.14 15.81
C LYS A 167 -6.46 4.23 16.79
N VAL A 168 -7.78 4.12 16.65
CA VAL A 168 -8.61 3.24 17.49
C VAL A 168 -8.29 1.78 17.19
N THR A 169 -8.24 1.39 15.92
CA THR A 169 -7.91 0.02 15.51
C THR A 169 -6.54 -0.41 16.00
N MET A 170 -5.51 0.44 15.86
CA MET A 170 -4.17 0.16 16.37
C MET A 170 -4.15 -0.07 17.88
N ARG A 171 -4.89 0.74 18.66
CA ARG A 171 -5.03 0.54 20.11
C ARG A 171 -5.73 -0.77 20.43
N ALA A 172 -6.80 -1.10 19.71
CA ALA A 172 -7.52 -2.35 19.91
C ALA A 172 -6.60 -3.55 19.66
N ILE A 173 -5.82 -3.55 18.58
CA ILE A 173 -4.87 -4.63 18.28
C ILE A 173 -3.81 -4.76 19.37
N GLY A 174 -3.25 -3.65 19.86
CA GLY A 174 -2.31 -3.68 20.97
C GLY A 174 -2.90 -4.25 22.27
N ILE A 175 -4.20 -4.07 22.51
CA ILE A 175 -4.90 -4.69 23.65
C ILE A 175 -5.05 -6.20 23.42
N PHE A 176 -5.39 -6.64 22.21
CA PHE A 176 -5.52 -8.07 21.89
C PHE A 176 -4.18 -8.81 22.04
N ASP A 177 -3.09 -8.25 21.55
CA ASP A 177 -1.73 -8.81 21.74
C ASP A 177 -1.35 -8.93 23.22
N GLN A 178 -1.65 -7.91 24.04
CA GLN A 178 -1.46 -8.00 25.49
C GLN A 178 -2.30 -9.10 26.14
N PHE A 179 -3.55 -9.26 25.69
CA PHE A 179 -4.44 -10.28 26.22
C PHE A 179 -3.96 -11.70 25.87
N GLU A 180 -3.46 -11.91 24.64
CA GLU A 180 -2.89 -13.18 24.20
C GLU A 180 -1.64 -13.56 25.00
N LYS A 181 -0.75 -12.59 25.25
CA LYS A 181 0.43 -12.75 26.13
C LYS A 181 0.07 -13.10 27.58
N LEU A 182 -1.03 -12.56 28.09
CA LEU A 182 -1.51 -12.89 29.43
C LEU A 182 -2.16 -14.28 29.49
N SER A 183 -2.81 -14.70 28.41
CA SER A 183 -3.49 -16.01 28.34
C SER A 183 -2.55 -17.20 28.12
N SER A 184 -1.34 -16.96 27.64
CA SER A 184 -0.27 -17.97 27.48
C SER A 184 0.52 -18.23 28.78
N TYR A 185 0.23 -17.47 29.84
CA TYR A 185 0.67 -17.76 31.20
C TYR A 185 -0.38 -18.62 31.92
N ASP A 186 -0.23 -19.96 31.87
CA ASP A 186 -0.90 -20.87 32.80
C ASP A 186 0.00 -21.07 34.04
N PRO A 187 -0.52 -20.96 35.28
CA PRO A 187 0.23 -21.17 36.52
C PRO A 187 0.57 -22.63 36.82
#